data_AF-A0A1Z5J7P8-F1
#
_entry.id   AF-A0A1Z5J7P8-F1
#
_cell.length_a   1.000
_cell.length_b   1.000
_cell.length_c   1.000
_cell.angle_alpha   90.00
_cell.angle_beta   90.00
_cell.angle_gamma   90.00
#
_symmetry.space_group_name_H-M   'P 1'
#
loop_
_entity.id
_entity.type
_entity.pdbx_description
1 polymer ?
#
loop_
_entity_poly.entity_id
_entity_poly.type
_entity_poly.pdbx_seq_one_letter_code
_entity_poly.pdbx_strand_id
1 'polypeptide(L)'
;MRYVGGKDTTVPTLLFNNSPVHAKRRRVSRSDHTRLGQRSTAQSRVSIAQSVQEARELYDLTEEAILAFNCDSGLNLTHPPIYGDDSGPFDTKSVPLTDYDDWLLISSIEEWTLEHILQAEKVIETLLNVHRWAEQRQTWMPRVAAIGLQINALALQPVWEEIRDSVKVVRVRSITDPTGRNSYTFQINRDKFPVMGILEDKLSEYRSSGVSEAKIVDLTTEIETREEEIKNGLVRIICSELQAIDEGLDTVAQIDSCFAKAAYSVLSGGQIPSMDFNGCIQVKQFRHPLLLQRIIRDHMVVPIDLQMNDNKRVLIIGGPNGGGKTLAAKAFGIVSVFSKTGLPIPMSPHVHDRPRVDFFDVLHVSIGDGQDLENGQSTSQRNYRHILVS
;
A
#
# COMPACT_ATOMS: atom_id res chain seq x y z
N MET A 1 -31.62 28.46 25.10
CA MET A 1 -31.88 27.18 25.79
C MET A 1 -30.55 26.44 25.88
N ARG A 2 -30.27 25.83 27.03
CA ARG A 2 -28.92 25.45 27.53
C ARG A 2 -28.16 24.46 26.64
N TYR A 3 -26.88 24.76 26.46
CA TYR A 3 -25.81 23.82 26.12
C TYR A 3 -25.63 22.83 27.28
N VAL A 4 -25.66 21.53 26.98
CA VAL A 4 -25.20 20.47 27.90
C VAL A 4 -24.30 19.57 27.07
N GLY A 5 -23.00 19.63 27.36
CA GLY A 5 -22.01 18.72 26.80
C GLY A 5 -22.11 17.34 27.46
N GLY A 6 -22.05 16.30 26.63
CA GLY A 6 -21.75 14.94 27.03
C GLY A 6 -20.43 14.53 26.39
N LYS A 7 -19.47 14.14 27.22
CA LYS A 7 -18.12 13.67 26.88
C LYS A 7 -18.13 12.24 26.34
N ASP A 8 -17.00 11.92 25.70
CA ASP A 8 -16.41 10.59 25.48
C ASP A 8 -16.92 9.77 24.28
N THR A 9 -16.45 10.16 23.09
CA THR A 9 -16.07 9.19 22.05
C THR A 9 -14.60 9.43 21.71
N THR A 10 -13.72 8.60 22.26
CA THR A 10 -12.32 8.52 21.85
C THR A 10 -12.27 7.99 20.42
N VAL A 11 -12.19 8.88 19.44
CA VAL A 11 -11.78 8.53 18.08
C VAL A 11 -10.29 8.21 18.13
N PRO A 12 -9.83 7.01 17.72
CA PRO A 12 -8.40 6.72 17.67
C PRO A 12 -7.74 7.72 16.71
N THR A 13 -6.82 8.51 17.25
CA THR A 13 -6.03 9.46 16.46
C THR A 13 -4.96 8.67 15.70
N LEU A 14 -5.28 8.20 14.50
CA LEU A 14 -4.28 7.69 13.57
C LEU A 14 -3.58 8.90 12.92
N LEU A 15 -2.41 9.23 13.44
CA LEU A 15 -1.50 10.22 12.85
C LEU A 15 -0.88 9.64 11.57
N PHE A 16 -1.56 9.76 10.43
CA PHE A 16 -0.92 9.56 9.14
C PHE A 16 -0.18 10.84 8.75
N ASN A 17 1.15 10.75 8.77
CA ASN A 17 2.04 11.84 8.42
C ASN A 17 2.01 12.05 6.90
N ASN A 18 1.33 13.10 6.45
CA ASN A 18 1.25 13.51 5.04
C ASN A 18 2.63 14.00 4.56
N SER A 19 3.48 13.09 4.06
CA SER A 19 4.65 13.46 3.26
C SER A 19 4.42 13.07 1.80
N PRO A 20 4.72 13.96 0.83
CA PRO A 20 4.51 13.68 -0.59
C PRO A 20 5.45 12.57 -1.07
N VAL A 21 4.86 11.52 -1.66
CA VAL A 21 5.58 10.40 -2.28
C VAL A 21 6.36 10.92 -3.49
N HIS A 22 7.67 11.10 -3.34
CA HIS A 22 8.57 11.34 -4.46
C HIS A 22 9.15 10.00 -4.96
N ALA A 23 8.42 9.34 -5.86
CA ALA A 23 8.96 8.22 -6.63
C ALA A 23 10.06 8.72 -7.60
N LYS A 24 11.32 8.70 -7.16
CA LYS A 24 12.47 8.96 -8.04
C LYS A 24 12.80 7.68 -8.82
N ARG A 25 12.26 7.55 -10.04
CA ARG A 25 12.73 6.56 -11.02
C ARG A 25 14.18 6.87 -11.42
N ARG A 26 15.15 6.10 -10.95
CA ARG A 26 16.51 6.06 -11.52
C ARG A 26 16.55 5.01 -12.63
N ARG A 27 16.89 5.42 -13.85
CA ARG A 27 17.23 4.53 -14.96
C ARG A 27 18.60 3.92 -14.70
N VAL A 28 18.69 2.60 -14.59
CA VAL A 28 19.96 1.86 -14.60
C VAL A 28 20.18 1.29 -16.00
N SER A 29 21.37 1.53 -16.54
CA SER A 29 21.82 1.07 -17.86
C SER A 29 22.11 -0.43 -17.86
N ARG A 30 21.67 -1.11 -18.93
CA ARG A 30 21.87 -2.55 -19.16
C ARG A 30 23.35 -2.88 -19.42
N SER A 31 23.90 -3.83 -18.67
CA SER A 31 25.00 -4.69 -19.10
C SER A 31 24.68 -6.13 -18.71
N ASP A 32 24.84 -7.04 -19.67
CA ASP A 32 24.40 -8.43 -19.59
C ASP A 32 25.36 -9.30 -18.78
N HIS A 33 24.93 -9.74 -17.59
CA HIS A 33 25.38 -10.95 -16.93
C HIS A 33 24.17 -11.69 -16.31
N THR A 34 24.34 -13.00 -16.12
CA THR A 34 23.39 -14.03 -15.66
C THR A 34 22.23 -13.51 -14.81
N ARG A 35 21.04 -13.36 -15.42
CA ARG A 35 19.85 -12.77 -14.78
C ARG A 35 19.12 -13.79 -13.90
N LEU A 36 19.06 -13.53 -12.61
CA LEU A 36 17.98 -14.03 -11.75
C LEU A 36 16.66 -13.40 -12.25
N GLY A 37 15.62 -14.22 -12.42
CA GLY A 37 14.20 -13.90 -12.73
C GLY A 37 13.87 -12.56 -13.41
N GLN A 38 13.33 -12.60 -14.65
CA GLN A 38 12.69 -11.40 -15.22
C GLN A 38 11.36 -11.13 -14.52
N ARG A 39 11.24 -9.97 -13.85
CA ARG A 39 9.97 -9.43 -13.35
C ARG A 39 8.99 -9.25 -14.52
N SER A 40 7.77 -9.80 -14.39
CA SER A 40 6.65 -9.39 -15.23
C SER A 40 6.45 -7.89 -15.01
N THR A 41 6.44 -7.09 -16.06
CA THR A 41 6.24 -5.65 -15.94
C THR A 41 4.90 -5.38 -15.28
N ALA A 42 4.92 -4.93 -14.02
CA ALA A 42 3.74 -4.61 -13.22
C ALA A 42 2.80 -3.67 -13.99
N GLN A 43 1.73 -4.25 -14.55
CA GLN A 43 0.53 -3.50 -14.89
C GLN A 43 0.03 -2.82 -13.62
N SER A 44 -0.57 -1.64 -13.75
CA SER A 44 -0.94 -0.82 -12.59
C SER A 44 -1.75 -1.65 -11.59
N ARG A 45 -1.20 -1.85 -10.38
CA ARG A 45 -1.75 -2.70 -9.31
C ARG A 45 -3.08 -2.18 -8.73
N VAL A 46 -3.57 -1.03 -9.19
CA VAL A 46 -4.91 -0.53 -8.86
C VAL A 46 -5.90 -1.07 -9.88
N SER A 47 -6.79 -1.95 -9.43
CA SER A 47 -7.85 -2.50 -10.26
C SER A 47 -8.84 -1.40 -10.68
N ILE A 48 -8.87 -1.11 -11.99
CA ILE A 48 -9.90 -0.30 -12.64
C ILE A 48 -10.78 -1.28 -13.42
N ALA A 49 -12.02 -1.42 -13.00
CA ALA A 49 -12.99 -2.30 -13.62
C ALA A 49 -13.24 -1.91 -15.09
N GLN A 50 -13.14 -2.90 -15.96
CA GLN A 50 -13.41 -2.82 -17.38
C GLN A 50 -14.86 -3.24 -17.72
N SER A 51 -15.57 -3.80 -16.75
CA SER A 51 -16.98 -4.19 -16.89
C SER A 51 -17.78 -3.87 -15.63
N VAL A 52 -19.13 -3.84 -15.77
CA VAL A 52 -20.06 -3.72 -14.64
C VAL A 52 -19.85 -4.84 -13.62
N GLN A 53 -19.55 -6.06 -14.09
CA GLN A 53 -19.37 -7.22 -13.23
C GLN A 53 -18.11 -7.07 -12.37
N GLU A 54 -16.98 -6.70 -12.97
CA GLU A 54 -15.75 -6.39 -12.24
C GLU A 54 -15.95 -5.25 -11.25
N ALA A 55 -16.69 -4.19 -11.64
CA ALA A 55 -16.98 -3.07 -10.74
C ALA A 55 -17.78 -3.51 -9.52
N ARG A 56 -18.78 -4.38 -9.71
CA ARG A 56 -19.55 -4.97 -8.60
C ARG A 56 -18.67 -5.82 -7.69
N GLU A 57 -17.78 -6.63 -8.24
CA GLU A 57 -16.84 -7.44 -7.46
C GLU A 57 -15.89 -6.56 -6.61
N LEU A 58 -15.38 -5.46 -7.17
CA LEU A 58 -14.57 -4.49 -6.42
C LEU A 58 -15.35 -3.82 -5.28
N TYR A 59 -16.63 -3.49 -5.51
CA TYR A 59 -17.49 -2.91 -4.50
C TYR A 59 -17.89 -3.91 -3.42
N ASP A 60 -18.14 -5.17 -3.78
CA ASP A 60 -18.43 -6.26 -2.87
C ASP A 60 -17.25 -6.53 -1.90
N LEU A 61 -16.01 -6.50 -2.42
CA LEU A 61 -14.80 -6.59 -1.60
C LEU A 61 -14.67 -5.39 -0.64
N THR A 62 -14.96 -4.19 -1.14
CA THR A 62 -14.88 -2.96 -0.33
C THR A 62 -15.96 -2.95 0.76
N GLU A 63 -17.19 -3.38 0.45
CA GLU A 63 -18.28 -3.48 1.42
C GLU A 63 -17.95 -4.47 2.54
N GLU A 64 -17.41 -5.64 2.20
CA GLU A 64 -16.96 -6.62 3.19
C GLU A 64 -15.84 -6.07 4.09
N ALA A 65 -14.87 -5.35 3.50
CA ALA A 65 -13.81 -4.67 4.26
C ALA A 65 -14.37 -3.56 5.18
N ILE A 66 -15.38 -2.79 4.73
CA ILE A 66 -16.05 -1.77 5.55
C ILE A 66 -16.76 -2.41 6.76
N LEU A 67 -17.45 -3.53 6.55
CA LEU A 67 -18.11 -4.25 7.64
C LEU A 67 -17.09 -4.70 8.68
N ALA A 68 -15.98 -5.31 8.24
CA ALA A 68 -14.91 -5.71 9.13
C ALA A 68 -14.30 -4.53 9.91
N PHE A 69 -14.09 -3.39 9.23
CA PHE A 69 -13.55 -2.17 9.83
C PHE A 69 -14.47 -1.58 10.91
N ASN A 70 -15.79 -1.64 10.74
CA ASN A 70 -16.77 -1.07 11.67
C ASN A 70 -17.13 -1.99 12.84
N CYS A 71 -16.90 -3.31 12.74
CA CYS A 71 -17.22 -4.28 13.78
C CYS A 71 -16.22 -4.28 14.97
N ASP A 72 -15.27 -3.35 15.02
CA ASP A 72 -14.25 -3.24 16.07
C ASP A 72 -14.80 -2.59 17.36
N SER A 73 -15.96 -3.04 17.83
CA SER A 73 -16.64 -2.60 19.05
C SER A 73 -16.73 -3.69 20.14
N GLY A 74 -15.82 -4.68 20.10
CA GLY A 74 -15.66 -5.66 21.19
C GLY A 74 -15.24 -7.08 20.80
N LEU A 75 -15.09 -7.40 19.52
CA LEU A 75 -14.83 -8.78 19.02
C LEU A 75 -13.38 -9.06 18.60
N ASN A 76 -12.44 -8.09 18.70
CA ASN A 76 -11.06 -8.26 18.24
C ASN A 76 -11.00 -8.74 16.76
N LEU A 77 -11.86 -8.18 15.91
CA LEU A 77 -11.85 -8.44 14.47
C LEU A 77 -10.69 -7.65 13.84
N THR A 78 -9.48 -8.11 14.11
CA THR A 78 -8.26 -7.46 13.64
C THR A 78 -8.23 -7.36 12.12
N HIS A 79 -7.84 -6.18 11.63
CA HIS A 79 -7.36 -5.93 10.28
C HIS A 79 -6.29 -6.97 9.89
N PRO A 80 -6.09 -7.23 8.59
CA PRO A 80 -5.03 -8.13 8.14
C PRO A 80 -3.68 -7.66 8.71
N PRO A 81 -2.77 -8.58 9.07
CA PRO A 81 -1.50 -8.26 9.72
C PRO A 81 -0.47 -7.70 8.73
N ILE A 82 -0.89 -6.68 7.98
CA ILE A 82 -0.09 -5.93 6.99
C ILE A 82 0.53 -4.70 7.68
N TYR A 83 -0.17 -4.13 8.65
CA TYR A 83 0.22 -2.91 9.35
C TYR A 83 0.74 -3.27 10.76
N GLY A 84 2.00 -3.69 10.86
CA GLY A 84 2.64 -3.98 12.15
C GLY A 84 3.67 -2.92 12.54
N ASP A 85 3.71 -2.54 13.82
CA ASP A 85 4.73 -1.64 14.39
C ASP A 85 6.18 -2.17 14.24
N ASP A 86 6.33 -3.48 14.00
CA ASP A 86 7.61 -4.21 13.88
C ASP A 86 7.82 -4.85 12.49
N SER A 87 7.11 -4.37 11.47
CA SER A 87 7.11 -4.97 10.11
C SER A 87 8.30 -4.57 9.22
N GLY A 88 9.19 -3.70 9.71
CA GLY A 88 10.46 -3.39 9.07
C GLY A 88 11.60 -4.29 9.57
N PRO A 89 12.71 -4.45 8.81
CA PRO A 89 13.93 -5.09 9.31
C PRO A 89 14.57 -4.28 10.45
N PHE A 90 14.11 -3.06 10.70
CA PHE A 90 14.59 -2.17 11.75
C PHE A 90 13.66 -2.20 12.96
N ASP A 91 14.22 -2.40 14.15
CA ASP A 91 13.55 -2.21 15.45
C ASP A 91 13.30 -0.71 15.71
N THR A 92 12.41 -0.13 14.89
CA THR A 92 12.01 1.27 14.98
C THR A 92 10.52 1.39 14.82
N LYS A 93 9.84 1.77 15.91
CA LYS A 93 8.43 2.19 15.95
C LYS A 93 8.12 3.45 15.10
N SER A 94 8.97 3.83 14.15
CA SER A 94 8.95 5.15 13.52
C SER A 94 9.50 5.24 12.09
N VAL A 95 10.00 4.15 11.50
CA VAL A 95 10.45 4.20 10.09
C VAL A 95 9.25 3.87 9.18
N PRO A 96 8.84 4.78 8.27
CA PRO A 96 7.75 4.51 7.37
C PRO A 96 8.07 3.35 6.41
N LEU A 97 7.15 2.40 6.32
CA LEU A 97 7.09 1.29 5.36
C LEU A 97 7.04 1.84 3.92
N THR A 98 8.17 1.95 3.22
CA THR A 98 8.09 2.31 1.79
C THR A 98 8.99 1.54 0.83
N ASP A 99 10.12 0.94 1.23
CA ASP A 99 11.06 0.36 0.25
C ASP A 99 11.63 -1.01 0.71
N TYR A 100 10.77 -2.00 1.04
CA TYR A 100 11.21 -3.33 1.51
C TYR A 100 11.10 -4.44 0.46
N ASP A 101 10.77 -4.15 -0.80
CA ASP A 101 10.74 -5.11 -1.90
C ASP A 101 11.73 -4.78 -3.02
N ASP A 102 12.56 -3.75 -2.85
CA ASP A 102 13.61 -3.37 -3.81
C ASP A 102 14.61 -4.50 -4.06
N TRP A 103 14.83 -5.37 -3.08
CA TRP A 103 15.67 -6.55 -3.22
C TRP A 103 15.14 -7.55 -4.26
N LEU A 104 13.85 -7.53 -4.61
CA LEU A 104 13.29 -8.32 -5.72
C LEU A 104 13.87 -7.91 -7.08
N LEU A 105 14.45 -6.72 -7.19
CA LEU A 105 15.04 -6.21 -8.42
C LEU A 105 16.53 -6.57 -8.55
N ILE A 106 17.14 -7.14 -7.51
CA ILE A 106 18.55 -7.50 -7.49
C ILE A 106 18.77 -8.69 -8.42
N SER A 107 19.64 -8.50 -9.42
CA SER A 107 19.82 -9.47 -10.50
C SER A 107 21.01 -10.41 -10.31
N SER A 108 21.91 -10.07 -9.38
CA SER A 108 23.15 -10.78 -9.11
C SER A 108 23.26 -11.09 -7.60
N ILE A 109 23.76 -12.28 -7.27
CA ILE A 109 23.92 -12.72 -5.87
C ILE A 109 24.92 -11.81 -5.13
N GLU A 110 25.92 -11.29 -5.83
CA GLU A 110 26.96 -10.43 -5.27
C GLU A 110 26.41 -9.07 -4.77
N GLU A 111 25.29 -8.61 -5.32
CA GLU A 111 24.61 -7.37 -4.92
C GLU A 111 23.75 -7.55 -3.64
N TRP A 112 23.51 -8.79 -3.19
CA TRP A 112 22.75 -9.05 -1.98
C TRP A 112 23.56 -8.71 -0.71
N THR A 113 22.86 -8.15 0.27
CA THR A 113 23.39 -7.81 1.59
C THR A 113 22.61 -8.58 2.66
N LEU A 114 23.14 -8.62 3.88
CA LEU A 114 22.42 -9.20 5.02
C LEU A 114 21.10 -8.46 5.33
N GLU A 115 21.05 -7.15 5.03
CA GLU A 115 19.81 -6.37 5.14
C GLU A 115 18.71 -6.91 4.21
N HIS A 116 19.05 -7.19 2.93
CA HIS A 116 18.11 -7.73 1.97
C HIS A 116 17.58 -9.12 2.40
N ILE A 117 18.43 -9.96 3.01
CA ILE A 117 18.01 -11.26 3.55
C ILE A 117 17.00 -11.07 4.70
N LEU A 118 17.26 -10.14 5.62
CA LEU A 118 16.34 -9.85 6.72
C LEU A 118 15.02 -9.25 6.21
N GLN A 119 15.07 -8.39 5.19
CA GLN A 119 13.87 -7.87 4.53
C GLN A 119 13.05 -9.01 3.90
N ALA A 120 13.70 -9.94 3.19
CA ALA A 120 13.04 -11.10 2.61
C ALA A 120 12.39 -12.00 3.67
N GLU A 121 13.07 -12.23 4.80
CA GLU A 121 12.51 -12.93 5.95
C GLU A 121 11.20 -12.29 6.43
N LYS A 122 11.20 -10.97 6.66
CA LYS A 122 10.02 -10.23 7.15
C LYS A 122 8.88 -10.18 6.14
N VAL A 123 9.21 -10.06 4.85
CA VAL A 123 8.22 -10.15 3.77
C VAL A 123 7.55 -11.51 3.78
N ILE A 124 8.33 -12.61 3.74
CA ILE A 124 7.78 -13.96 3.70
C ILE A 124 6.96 -14.26 4.97
N GLU A 125 7.45 -13.83 6.15
CA GLU A 125 6.72 -13.92 7.40
C GLU A 125 5.34 -13.23 7.32
N THR A 126 5.30 -12.02 6.75
CA THR A 126 4.07 -11.25 6.54
C THR A 126 3.11 -11.98 5.60
N LEU A 127 3.60 -12.53 4.49
CA LEU A 127 2.78 -13.33 3.57
C LEU A 127 2.14 -14.53 4.27
N LEU A 128 2.93 -15.28 5.05
CA LEU A 128 2.43 -16.42 5.82
C LEU A 128 1.43 -16.01 6.91
N ASN A 129 1.66 -14.87 7.57
CA ASN A 129 0.73 -14.30 8.55
C ASN A 129 -0.61 -13.90 7.90
N VAL A 130 -0.58 -13.28 6.72
CA VAL A 130 -1.78 -12.90 5.96
C VAL A 130 -2.54 -14.15 5.50
N HIS A 131 -1.85 -15.19 5.03
CA HIS A 131 -2.47 -16.46 4.69
C HIS A 131 -3.21 -17.08 5.89
N ARG A 132 -2.53 -17.20 7.05
CA ARG A 132 -3.15 -17.70 8.29
C ARG A 132 -4.32 -16.84 8.77
N TRP A 133 -4.21 -15.52 8.65
CA TRP A 133 -5.33 -14.61 8.93
C TRP A 133 -6.52 -14.91 8.01
N ALA A 134 -6.29 -15.11 6.71
CA ALA A 134 -7.34 -15.42 5.76
C ALA A 134 -8.05 -16.74 6.08
N GLU A 135 -7.31 -17.80 6.45
CA GLU A 135 -7.89 -19.08 6.91
C GLU A 135 -8.87 -18.90 8.07
N GLN A 136 -8.54 -18.07 9.06
CA GLN A 136 -9.37 -17.81 10.22
C GLN A 136 -10.60 -16.93 9.91
N ARG A 137 -10.55 -16.15 8.83
CA ARG A 137 -11.57 -15.14 8.49
C ARG A 137 -12.54 -15.55 7.38
N GLN A 138 -12.39 -16.73 6.78
CA GLN A 138 -13.27 -17.20 5.69
C GLN A 138 -14.78 -17.12 6.02
N THR A 139 -15.17 -17.36 7.27
CA THR A 139 -16.59 -17.32 7.69
C THR A 139 -17.17 -15.91 7.71
N TRP A 140 -16.35 -14.90 8.04
CA TRP A 140 -16.78 -13.52 8.25
C TRP A 140 -16.46 -12.61 7.07
N MET A 141 -15.38 -12.90 6.37
CA MET A 141 -14.88 -12.16 5.22
C MET A 141 -14.55 -13.11 4.06
N PRO A 142 -15.48 -13.93 3.56
CA PRO A 142 -15.21 -14.92 2.53
C PRO A 142 -14.51 -14.38 1.29
N ARG A 143 -14.83 -13.18 0.79
CA ARG A 143 -14.25 -12.68 -0.48
C ARG A 143 -12.82 -12.16 -0.28
N VAL A 144 -12.58 -11.34 0.73
CA VAL A 144 -11.25 -10.84 1.07
C VAL A 144 -10.35 -11.98 1.57
N ALA A 145 -10.88 -12.94 2.33
CA ALA A 145 -10.13 -14.13 2.74
C ALA A 145 -9.75 -14.98 1.53
N ALA A 146 -10.63 -15.15 0.53
CA ALA A 146 -10.30 -15.88 -0.68
C ALA A 146 -9.08 -15.29 -1.43
N ILE A 147 -8.90 -13.96 -1.38
CA ILE A 147 -7.68 -13.31 -1.90
C ILE A 147 -6.47 -13.77 -1.08
N GLY A 148 -6.49 -13.65 0.24
CA GLY A 148 -5.34 -14.03 1.09
C GLY A 148 -4.94 -15.51 1.01
N LEU A 149 -5.88 -16.39 0.68
CA LEU A 149 -5.61 -17.81 0.43
C LEU A 149 -4.88 -18.10 -0.88
N GLN A 150 -4.76 -17.12 -1.78
CA GLN A 150 -3.94 -17.24 -3.00
C GLN A 150 -2.44 -17.25 -2.70
N ILE A 151 -2.03 -16.78 -1.51
CA ILE A 151 -0.63 -16.87 -1.07
C ILE A 151 -0.21 -18.33 -1.01
N ASN A 152 0.85 -18.70 -1.73
CA ASN A 152 1.37 -20.06 -1.79
C ASN A 152 2.17 -20.40 -0.51
N ALA A 153 1.46 -20.60 0.60
CA ALA A 153 2.07 -20.92 1.89
C ALA A 153 2.88 -22.22 1.86
N LEU A 154 2.50 -23.19 1.01
CA LEU A 154 3.24 -24.46 0.86
C LEU A 154 4.65 -24.25 0.31
N ALA A 155 4.84 -23.31 -0.62
CA ALA A 155 6.15 -22.95 -1.16
C ALA A 155 6.93 -22.03 -0.20
N LEU A 156 6.24 -21.10 0.46
CA LEU A 156 6.88 -20.07 1.28
C LEU A 156 7.30 -20.56 2.68
N GLN A 157 6.58 -21.52 3.26
CA GLN A 157 6.85 -22.01 4.62
C GLN A 157 8.26 -22.62 4.76
N PRO A 158 8.72 -23.53 3.88
CA PRO A 158 10.08 -24.09 3.96
C PRO A 158 11.17 -23.03 3.81
N VAL A 159 10.99 -22.08 2.88
CA VAL A 159 11.93 -20.96 2.68
C VAL A 159 12.04 -20.14 3.96
N TRP A 160 10.91 -19.78 4.56
CA TRP A 160 10.88 -19.02 5.81
C TRP A 160 11.59 -19.76 6.95
N GLU A 161 11.33 -21.06 7.12
CA GLU A 161 11.98 -21.88 8.16
C GLU A 161 13.51 -21.92 8.01
N GLU A 162 13.99 -21.98 6.76
CA GLU A 162 15.42 -22.00 6.44
C GLU A 162 16.10 -20.64 6.60
N ILE A 163 15.40 -19.51 6.41
CA ILE A 163 16.01 -18.18 6.50
C ILE A 163 15.73 -17.43 7.81
N ARG A 164 14.68 -17.80 8.56
CA ARG A 164 14.29 -17.08 9.78
C ARG A 164 15.41 -17.03 10.82
N ASP A 165 15.55 -15.91 11.50
CA ASP A 165 16.61 -15.70 12.49
C ASP A 165 18.04 -15.86 11.93
N SER A 166 18.26 -15.76 10.61
CA SER A 166 19.61 -15.86 10.03
C SER A 166 20.45 -14.62 10.20
N VAL A 167 19.80 -13.45 10.30
CA VAL A 167 20.46 -12.14 10.39
C VAL A 167 19.98 -11.44 11.64
N LYS A 168 20.92 -10.92 12.43
CA LYS A 168 20.65 -10.08 13.59
C LYS A 168 21.00 -8.62 13.31
N VAL A 169 20.16 -7.74 13.84
CA VAL A 169 20.41 -6.29 13.83
C VAL A 169 21.24 -5.93 15.05
N VAL A 170 22.43 -5.40 14.80
CA VAL A 170 23.30 -4.84 15.83
C VAL A 170 23.27 -3.33 15.69
N ARG A 171 22.82 -2.64 16.74
CA ARG A 171 22.79 -1.19 16.76
C ARG A 171 24.20 -0.65 16.96
N VAL A 172 24.70 0.11 15.99
CA VAL A 172 26.02 0.76 16.05
C VAL A 172 25.81 2.28 16.06
N ARG A 173 26.83 3.05 16.43
CA ARG A 173 26.79 4.53 16.41
C ARG A 173 27.09 5.16 15.03
N SER A 174 27.21 4.41 13.93
CA SER A 174 27.70 4.96 12.66
C SER A 174 27.06 4.40 11.37
N ILE A 175 26.33 5.29 10.67
CA ILE A 175 25.58 5.21 9.38
C ILE A 175 24.06 5.14 9.55
N THR A 176 23.37 6.13 8.98
CA THR A 176 22.05 6.59 9.40
C THR A 176 20.86 5.83 8.81
N ASP A 177 19.84 5.60 9.65
CA ASP A 177 18.50 5.17 9.26
C ASP A 177 17.86 6.16 8.27
N PRO A 178 16.75 5.82 7.61
CA PRO A 178 16.07 6.72 6.68
C PRO A 178 15.67 8.08 7.28
N THR A 179 15.59 8.19 8.62
CA THR A 179 15.29 9.42 9.36
C THR A 179 16.52 10.19 9.82
N GLY A 180 17.73 9.66 9.59
CA GLY A 180 18.97 10.24 10.03
C GLY A 180 19.28 10.09 11.53
N ARG A 181 18.63 9.16 12.26
CA ARG A 181 18.67 9.14 13.74
C ARG A 181 19.50 8.01 14.36
N ASN A 182 19.45 6.80 13.82
CA ASN A 182 20.16 5.63 14.34
C ASN A 182 21.04 4.96 13.30
N SER A 183 21.98 4.12 13.75
CA SER A 183 22.77 3.30 12.85
C SER A 183 22.64 1.82 13.14
N TYR A 184 22.55 1.05 12.05
CA TYR A 184 22.35 -0.39 12.09
C TYR A 184 23.47 -1.08 11.32
N THR A 185 23.96 -2.17 11.90
CA THR A 185 24.84 -3.13 11.24
C THR A 185 24.15 -4.49 11.30
N PHE A 186 24.25 -5.24 10.22
CA PHE A 186 23.66 -6.56 10.11
C PHE A 186 24.76 -7.60 10.25
N GLN A 187 24.50 -8.65 11.02
CA GLN A 187 25.44 -9.73 11.28
C GLN A 187 24.74 -11.09 11.15
N ILE A 188 25.49 -12.12 10.76
CA ILE A 188 24.97 -13.49 10.78
C ILE A 188 24.66 -13.89 12.24
N ASN A 189 23.49 -14.49 12.46
CA ASN A 189 23.10 -14.94 13.78
C ASN A 189 23.90 -16.17 14.22
N ARG A 190 24.76 -15.99 15.23
CA ARG A 190 25.58 -17.05 15.83
C ARG A 190 24.77 -18.21 16.44
N ASP A 191 23.55 -17.96 16.91
CA ASP A 191 22.70 -19.01 17.49
C ASP A 191 22.26 -20.00 16.41
N LYS A 192 22.02 -19.48 15.20
CA LYS A 192 21.64 -20.29 14.04
C LYS A 192 22.86 -20.85 13.30
N PHE A 193 23.96 -20.11 13.27
CA PHE A 193 25.22 -20.50 12.65
C PHE A 193 26.37 -20.53 13.69
N PRO A 194 26.47 -21.59 14.53
CA PRO A 194 27.46 -21.66 15.60
C PRO A 194 28.91 -21.55 15.12
N VAL A 195 29.18 -21.93 13.87
CA VAL A 195 30.51 -21.78 13.25
C VAL A 195 30.99 -20.33 13.27
N MET A 196 30.09 -19.36 13.07
CA MET A 196 30.44 -17.95 13.14
C MET A 196 30.85 -17.55 14.55
N GLY A 197 30.09 -17.96 15.56
CA GLY A 197 30.42 -17.70 16.96
C GLY A 197 31.78 -18.26 17.36
N ILE A 198 32.10 -19.49 16.96
CA ILE A 198 33.41 -20.11 17.23
C ILE A 198 34.56 -19.30 16.62
N LEU A 199 34.42 -18.86 15.37
CA LEU A 199 35.46 -18.09 14.68
C LEU A 199 35.64 -16.70 15.29
N GLU A 200 34.53 -16.02 15.62
CA GLU A 200 34.55 -14.67 16.22
C GLU A 200 35.10 -14.68 17.66
N ASP A 201 34.79 -15.72 18.44
CA ASP A 201 35.34 -15.92 19.78
C ASP A 201 36.86 -16.18 19.71
N LYS A 202 37.29 -17.02 18.77
CA LYS A 202 38.71 -17.28 18.49
C LYS A 202 39.45 -16.01 18.04
N LEU A 203 38.81 -15.17 17.22
CA LEU A 203 39.39 -13.89 16.80
C LEU A 203 39.54 -12.93 17.99
N SER A 204 38.54 -12.90 18.87
CA SER A 204 38.58 -12.11 20.11
C SER A 204 39.70 -12.56 21.04
N GLU A 205 39.87 -13.87 21.19
CA GLU A 205 40.99 -14.47 21.94
C GLU A 205 42.34 -14.06 21.34
N TYR A 206 42.51 -14.16 20.01
CA TYR A 206 43.77 -13.80 19.34
C TYR A 206 44.16 -12.34 19.57
N ARG A 207 43.18 -11.43 19.53
CA ARG A 207 43.38 -10.00 19.82
C ARG A 207 43.79 -9.75 21.27
N SER A 208 43.23 -10.51 22.22
CA SER A 208 43.56 -10.39 23.65
C SER A 208 44.91 -11.02 24.03
N SER A 209 45.31 -12.08 23.32
CA SER A 209 46.50 -12.90 23.63
C SER A 209 47.77 -12.43 22.92
N GLY A 210 47.75 -11.30 22.21
CA GLY A 210 48.91 -10.75 21.52
C GLY A 210 49.43 -11.64 20.39
N VAL A 211 48.52 -12.38 19.72
CA VAL A 211 48.86 -13.24 18.59
C VAL A 211 49.37 -12.38 17.41
N SER A 212 50.28 -12.93 16.60
CA SER A 212 50.84 -12.24 15.42
C SER A 212 49.76 -11.73 14.46
N GLU A 213 49.97 -10.53 13.92
CA GLU A 213 49.05 -9.87 12.98
C GLU A 213 48.65 -10.76 11.79
N ALA A 214 49.59 -11.53 11.23
CA ALA A 214 49.33 -12.45 10.12
C ALA A 214 48.20 -13.45 10.42
N LYS A 215 48.18 -14.04 11.63
CA LYS A 215 47.14 -14.98 12.04
C LYS A 215 45.78 -14.32 12.28
N ILE A 216 45.79 -13.05 12.70
CA ILE A 216 44.56 -12.27 12.88
C ILE A 216 43.95 -11.96 11.50
N VAL A 217 44.78 -11.59 10.53
CA VAL A 217 44.37 -11.38 9.13
C VAL A 217 43.82 -12.66 8.53
N ASP A 218 44.54 -13.78 8.64
CA ASP A 218 44.09 -15.09 8.11
C ASP A 218 42.72 -15.49 8.66
N LEU A 219 42.52 -15.36 9.98
CA LEU A 219 41.25 -15.70 10.63
C LEU A 219 40.12 -14.71 10.26
N THR A 220 40.45 -13.44 10.03
CA THR A 220 39.48 -12.44 9.57
C THR A 220 38.99 -12.78 8.15
N THR A 221 39.91 -13.16 7.25
CA THR A 221 39.54 -13.62 5.89
C THR A 221 38.74 -14.92 5.92
N GLU A 222 39.04 -15.85 6.84
CA GLU A 222 38.24 -17.06 7.05
C GLU A 222 36.80 -16.73 7.48
N ILE A 223 36.63 -15.78 8.41
CA ILE A 223 35.31 -15.28 8.84
C ILE A 223 34.56 -14.67 7.66
N GLU A 224 35.18 -13.75 6.91
CA GLU A 224 34.57 -13.10 5.75
C GLU A 224 34.13 -14.12 4.69
N THR A 225 34.98 -15.12 4.42
CA THR A 225 34.65 -16.19 3.47
C THR A 225 33.44 -17.00 3.95
N ARG A 226 33.39 -17.31 5.25
CA ARG A 226 32.31 -18.10 5.84
C ARG A 226 30.99 -17.32 5.88
N GLU A 227 31.03 -16.01 6.15
CA GLU A 227 29.87 -15.13 6.06
C GLU A 227 29.33 -15.10 4.63
N GLU A 228 30.21 -14.97 3.63
CA GLU A 228 29.84 -14.94 2.23
C GLU A 228 29.21 -16.27 1.76
N GLU A 229 29.74 -17.42 2.21
CA GLU A 229 29.15 -18.73 1.96
C GLU A 229 27.73 -18.85 2.53
N ILE A 230 27.53 -18.44 3.78
CA ILE A 230 26.22 -18.47 4.44
C ILE A 230 25.25 -17.53 3.71
N LYS A 231 25.67 -16.28 3.45
CA LYS A 231 24.88 -15.30 2.72
C LYS A 231 24.44 -15.85 1.37
N ASN A 232 25.35 -16.39 0.58
CA ASN A 232 25.06 -16.92 -0.76
C ASN A 232 24.15 -18.15 -0.72
N GLY A 233 24.26 -18.98 0.32
CA GLY A 233 23.33 -20.07 0.59
C GLY A 233 21.90 -19.55 0.83
N LEU A 234 21.75 -18.57 1.72
CA LEU A 234 20.46 -17.95 2.04
C LEU A 234 19.82 -17.26 0.83
N VAL A 235 20.60 -16.51 0.04
CA VAL A 235 20.11 -15.86 -1.18
C VAL A 235 19.57 -16.88 -2.18
N ARG A 236 20.24 -18.03 -2.34
CA ARG A 236 19.75 -19.10 -3.23
C ARG A 236 18.42 -19.69 -2.76
N ILE A 237 18.23 -19.85 -1.46
CA ILE A 237 16.98 -20.33 -0.85
C ILE A 237 15.85 -19.32 -1.07
N ILE A 238 16.11 -18.02 -0.91
CA ILE A 238 15.11 -16.98 -1.20
C ILE A 238 14.76 -16.97 -2.69
N CYS A 239 15.78 -17.00 -3.55
CA CYS A 239 15.61 -16.93 -5.00
C CYS A 239 14.90 -18.16 -5.60
N SER A 240 14.89 -19.32 -4.92
CA SER A 240 14.19 -20.50 -5.43
C SER A 240 12.68 -20.33 -5.49
N GLU A 241 12.11 -19.44 -4.66
CA GLU A 241 10.66 -19.19 -4.60
C GLU A 241 10.30 -17.72 -4.88
N LEU A 242 11.15 -17.00 -5.63
CA LEU A 242 10.97 -15.57 -5.91
C LEU A 242 9.61 -15.25 -6.56
N GLN A 243 9.11 -16.14 -7.41
CA GLN A 243 7.79 -16.00 -8.04
C GLN A 243 6.66 -16.05 -7.01
N ALA A 244 6.67 -17.02 -6.10
CA ALA A 244 5.66 -17.15 -5.05
C ALA A 244 5.67 -15.94 -4.11
N ILE A 245 6.83 -15.33 -3.88
CA ILE A 245 6.96 -14.10 -3.10
C ILE A 245 6.34 -12.90 -3.82
N ASP A 246 6.64 -12.69 -5.11
CA ASP A 246 6.10 -11.57 -5.90
C ASP A 246 4.56 -11.67 -6.05
N GLU A 247 4.04 -12.88 -6.32
CA GLU A 247 2.59 -13.15 -6.35
C GLU A 247 1.93 -12.95 -4.98
N GLY A 248 2.62 -13.32 -3.90
CA GLY A 248 2.17 -13.05 -2.53
C GLY A 248 2.08 -11.55 -2.22
N LEU A 249 3.07 -10.77 -2.67
CA LEU A 249 3.05 -9.31 -2.51
C LEU A 249 1.91 -8.65 -3.30
N ASP A 250 1.63 -9.12 -4.51
CA ASP A 250 0.45 -8.69 -5.27
C ASP A 250 -0.85 -9.00 -4.52
N THR A 251 -0.93 -10.17 -3.88
CA THR A 251 -2.07 -10.58 -3.06
C THR A 251 -2.25 -9.65 -1.85
N VAL A 252 -1.18 -9.37 -1.12
CA VAL A 252 -1.20 -8.43 0.01
C VAL A 252 -1.59 -7.02 -0.44
N ALA A 253 -1.08 -6.54 -1.57
CA ALA A 253 -1.44 -5.24 -2.13
C ALA A 253 -2.94 -5.12 -2.47
N GLN A 254 -3.56 -6.20 -2.96
CA GLN A 254 -5.00 -6.23 -3.21
C GLN A 254 -5.81 -6.12 -1.91
N ILE A 255 -5.41 -6.85 -0.86
CA ILE A 255 -6.04 -6.79 0.46
C ILE A 255 -5.87 -5.39 1.06
N ASP A 256 -4.66 -4.85 1.05
CA ASP A 256 -4.35 -3.48 1.48
C ASP A 256 -5.25 -2.46 0.78
N SER A 257 -5.40 -2.57 -0.55
CA SER A 257 -6.30 -1.71 -1.32
C SER A 257 -7.76 -1.79 -0.84
N CYS A 258 -8.26 -2.98 -0.49
CA CYS A 258 -9.62 -3.13 0.05
C CYS A 258 -9.79 -2.40 1.38
N PHE A 259 -8.84 -2.56 2.31
CA PHE A 259 -8.89 -1.90 3.61
C PHE A 259 -8.63 -0.39 3.52
N ALA A 260 -7.79 0.08 2.59
CA ALA A 260 -7.61 1.50 2.31
C ALA A 260 -8.90 2.15 1.80
N LYS A 261 -9.65 1.47 0.90
CA LYS A 261 -10.96 1.92 0.43
C LYS A 261 -12.00 1.93 1.55
N ALA A 262 -11.96 0.94 2.44
CA ALA A 262 -12.83 0.89 3.62
C ALA A 262 -12.56 2.05 4.58
N ALA A 263 -11.28 2.31 4.92
CA ALA A 263 -10.87 3.44 5.73
C ALA A 263 -11.28 4.77 5.08
N TYR A 264 -11.10 4.92 3.77
CA TYR A 264 -11.59 6.06 3.01
C TYR A 264 -13.11 6.24 3.13
N SER A 265 -13.89 5.14 3.11
CA SER A 265 -15.34 5.19 3.34
C SER A 265 -15.67 5.85 4.67
N VAL A 266 -15.02 5.39 5.75
CA VAL A 266 -15.26 5.88 7.10
C VAL A 266 -14.87 7.35 7.23
N LEU A 267 -13.69 7.73 6.73
CA LEU A 267 -13.18 9.10 6.81
C LEU A 267 -14.01 10.09 5.97
N SER A 268 -14.48 9.66 4.80
CA SER A 268 -15.23 10.51 3.89
C SER A 268 -16.75 10.49 4.11
N GLY A 269 -17.26 9.59 4.96
CA GLY A 269 -18.70 9.27 5.03
C GLY A 269 -19.22 8.75 3.69
N GLY A 270 -18.41 7.97 2.98
CA GLY A 270 -18.71 7.43 1.67
C GLY A 270 -19.68 6.26 1.71
N GLN A 271 -20.45 6.09 0.63
CA GLN A 271 -21.41 5.00 0.48
C GLN A 271 -21.17 4.21 -0.80
N ILE A 272 -21.40 2.89 -0.73
CA ILE A 272 -21.28 1.98 -1.87
C ILE A 272 -22.46 2.22 -2.84
N PRO A 273 -22.21 2.62 -4.10
CA PRO A 273 -23.28 2.82 -5.05
C PRO A 273 -23.98 1.50 -5.42
N SER A 274 -25.23 1.63 -5.81
CA SER A 274 -25.89 0.67 -6.69
C SER A 274 -25.50 0.99 -8.14
N MET A 275 -25.40 -0.05 -8.96
CA MET A 275 -24.94 0.07 -10.33
C MET A 275 -25.78 -0.80 -11.26
N ASP A 276 -26.18 -0.21 -12.38
CA ASP A 276 -26.96 -0.81 -13.45
C ASP A 276 -26.40 -0.36 -14.83
N PHE A 277 -27.10 -0.63 -15.93
CA PHE A 277 -26.63 -0.40 -17.31
C PHE A 277 -27.30 0.77 -18.05
N ASN A 278 -28.10 1.59 -17.37
CA ASN A 278 -28.92 2.64 -18.02
C ASN A 278 -28.24 4.02 -18.03
N GLY A 279 -26.94 4.10 -17.72
CA GLY A 279 -26.20 5.37 -17.69
C GLY A 279 -26.75 6.39 -16.68
N CYS A 280 -27.40 5.94 -15.61
CA CYS A 280 -27.98 6.80 -14.59
C CYS A 280 -26.95 7.21 -13.53
N ILE A 281 -27.03 8.48 -13.12
CA ILE A 281 -26.31 9.03 -11.97
C ILE A 281 -27.36 9.66 -11.05
N GLN A 282 -27.46 9.17 -9.82
CA GLN A 282 -28.33 9.69 -8.78
C GLN A 282 -27.58 9.68 -7.45
N VAL A 283 -26.96 10.81 -7.13
CA VAL A 283 -26.19 10.98 -5.90
C VAL A 283 -26.69 12.23 -5.20
N LYS A 284 -27.28 12.06 -4.03
CA LYS A 284 -27.74 13.19 -3.20
C LYS A 284 -26.59 13.70 -2.33
N GLN A 285 -26.51 15.02 -2.19
CA GLN A 285 -25.58 15.70 -1.30
C GLN A 285 -24.13 15.20 -1.43
N PHE A 286 -23.68 15.01 -2.67
CA PHE A 286 -22.31 14.63 -3.00
C PHE A 286 -21.32 15.66 -2.46
N ARG A 287 -20.22 15.19 -1.86
CA ARG A 287 -19.12 16.02 -1.37
C ARG A 287 -17.88 15.75 -2.19
N HIS A 288 -17.33 16.79 -2.82
CA HIS A 288 -16.15 16.62 -3.68
C HIS A 288 -14.92 16.17 -2.86
N PRO A 289 -14.27 15.04 -3.20
CA PRO A 289 -13.24 14.42 -2.34
C PRO A 289 -12.01 15.30 -2.11
N LEU A 290 -11.54 16.04 -3.12
CA LEU A 290 -10.42 16.99 -2.93
C LEU A 290 -10.76 18.17 -2.00
N LEU A 291 -12.04 18.54 -1.90
CA LEU A 291 -12.45 19.59 -0.96
C LEU A 291 -12.57 19.06 0.46
N LEU A 292 -12.89 17.78 0.64
CA LEU A 292 -12.86 17.11 1.94
C LEU A 292 -11.45 17.05 2.53
N GLN A 293 -10.42 16.91 1.70
CA GLN A 293 -9.01 16.92 2.15
C GLN A 293 -8.52 18.32 2.56
N ARG A 294 -9.09 19.37 1.94
CA ARG A 294 -8.69 20.77 2.13
C ARG A 294 -9.54 21.48 3.17
N ILE A 295 -10.07 20.81 4.20
CA ILE A 295 -10.77 21.47 5.30
C ILE A 295 -9.76 22.37 6.04
N ILE A 296 -9.59 23.58 5.51
CA ILE A 296 -8.92 24.71 6.11
C ILE A 296 -9.97 25.32 7.01
N ARG A 297 -9.76 25.12 8.32
CA ARG A 297 -10.32 25.70 9.56
C ARG A 297 -11.63 26.52 9.59
N ASP A 298 -12.21 27.03 8.50
CA ASP A 298 -13.39 27.91 8.52
C ASP A 298 -14.40 27.72 7.35
N HIS A 299 -14.22 26.76 6.42
CA HIS A 299 -15.15 26.57 5.29
C HIS A 299 -15.68 25.15 5.16
N MET A 300 -17.00 24.98 5.35
CA MET A 300 -17.70 23.72 5.09
C MET A 300 -17.88 23.51 3.58
N VAL A 301 -17.59 22.29 3.10
CA VAL A 301 -17.87 21.87 1.73
C VAL A 301 -19.38 21.87 1.52
N VAL A 302 -19.89 22.73 0.61
CA VAL A 302 -21.30 22.74 0.24
C VAL A 302 -21.58 21.52 -0.65
N PRO A 303 -22.41 20.57 -0.20
CA PRO A 303 -22.74 19.38 -0.99
C PRO A 303 -23.67 19.73 -2.17
N ILE A 304 -23.63 18.91 -3.22
CA ILE A 304 -24.47 19.08 -4.42
C ILE A 304 -25.21 17.80 -4.78
N ASP A 305 -26.42 17.91 -5.31
CA ASP A 305 -27.15 16.77 -5.86
C ASP A 305 -26.74 16.55 -7.32
N LEU A 306 -26.41 15.32 -7.67
CA LEU A 306 -26.06 14.89 -9.03
C LEU A 306 -27.19 14.00 -9.56
N GLN A 307 -27.89 14.44 -10.60
CA GLN A 307 -28.98 13.69 -11.20
C GLN A 307 -28.92 13.71 -12.73
N MET A 308 -28.71 12.54 -13.33
CA MET A 308 -28.86 12.25 -14.75
C MET A 308 -29.52 10.88 -14.91
N ASN A 309 -30.43 10.76 -15.88
CA ASN A 309 -31.14 9.52 -16.16
C ASN A 309 -31.53 9.44 -17.64
N ASP A 310 -32.17 8.35 -18.06
CA ASP A 310 -32.56 8.13 -19.45
C ASP A 310 -33.39 9.27 -20.06
N ASN A 311 -34.18 9.97 -19.25
CA ASN A 311 -35.00 11.09 -19.69
C ASN A 311 -34.25 12.44 -19.66
N LYS A 312 -33.09 12.50 -18.99
CA LYS A 312 -32.26 13.70 -18.78
C LYS A 312 -30.79 13.40 -19.12
N ARG A 313 -30.53 13.22 -20.42
CA ARG A 313 -29.20 12.85 -20.95
C ARG A 313 -28.26 14.03 -21.21
N VAL A 314 -28.80 15.25 -21.23
CA VAL A 314 -28.03 16.49 -21.44
C VAL A 314 -28.27 17.43 -20.28
N LEU A 315 -27.19 17.82 -19.59
CA LEU A 315 -27.21 18.81 -18.53
C LEU A 315 -26.48 20.08 -19.00
N ILE A 316 -27.20 21.19 -19.04
CA ILE A 316 -26.62 22.51 -19.34
C ILE A 316 -26.49 23.27 -18.03
N ILE A 317 -25.26 23.54 -17.60
CA ILE A 317 -24.97 24.30 -16.37
C ILE A 317 -24.67 25.76 -16.73
N GLY A 318 -25.66 26.64 -16.57
CA GLY A 318 -25.52 28.09 -16.74
C GLY A 318 -25.20 28.81 -15.43
N GLY A 319 -24.73 30.06 -15.52
CA GLY A 319 -24.51 30.93 -14.35
C GLY A 319 -23.21 31.75 -14.41
N PRO A 320 -23.00 32.69 -13.48
CA PRO A 320 -21.80 33.53 -13.42
C PRO A 320 -20.52 32.72 -13.17
N ASN A 321 -19.37 33.25 -13.59
CA ASN A 321 -18.07 32.63 -13.29
C ASN A 321 -17.82 32.63 -11.77
N GLY A 322 -17.14 31.59 -11.26
CA GLY A 322 -16.96 31.39 -9.82
C GLY A 322 -18.12 30.67 -9.11
N GLY A 323 -19.28 30.50 -9.74
CA GLY A 323 -20.44 29.81 -9.16
C GLY A 323 -20.37 28.27 -9.10
N GLY A 324 -19.18 27.68 -9.15
CA GLY A 324 -19.01 26.23 -9.00
C GLY A 324 -19.41 25.36 -10.21
N LYS A 325 -19.71 25.94 -11.38
CA LYS A 325 -20.13 25.19 -12.59
C LYS A 325 -19.14 24.10 -13.00
N THR A 326 -17.85 24.44 -13.06
CA THR A 326 -16.77 23.50 -13.40
C THR A 326 -16.62 22.43 -12.32
N LEU A 327 -16.81 22.79 -11.05
CA LEU A 327 -16.77 21.83 -9.95
C LEU A 327 -17.93 20.82 -10.04
N ALA A 328 -19.14 21.29 -10.38
CA ALA A 328 -20.29 20.44 -10.63
C ALA A 328 -20.06 19.49 -11.82
N ALA A 329 -19.49 19.97 -12.92
CA ALA A 329 -19.13 19.11 -14.05
C ALA A 329 -18.06 18.06 -13.68
N LYS A 330 -17.02 18.47 -12.92
CA LYS A 330 -16.01 17.54 -12.39
C LYS A 330 -16.60 16.52 -11.43
N ALA A 331 -17.61 16.88 -10.65
CA ALA A 331 -18.29 15.96 -9.75
C ALA A 331 -18.93 14.78 -10.51
N PHE A 332 -19.60 15.03 -11.64
CA PHE A 332 -20.09 13.97 -12.52
C PHE A 332 -18.96 13.06 -13.01
N GLY A 333 -17.86 13.63 -13.51
CA GLY A 333 -16.71 12.84 -13.95
C GLY A 333 -16.09 12.00 -12.83
N ILE A 334 -15.96 12.55 -11.62
CA ILE A 334 -15.40 11.85 -10.46
C ILE A 334 -16.30 10.68 -10.05
N VAL A 335 -17.61 10.87 -9.92
CA VAL A 335 -18.49 9.76 -9.53
C VAL A 335 -18.52 8.68 -10.61
N SER A 336 -18.44 9.04 -11.89
CA SER A 336 -18.26 8.07 -12.98
C SER A 336 -16.95 7.29 -12.87
N VAL A 337 -15.84 7.93 -12.47
CA VAL A 337 -14.58 7.21 -12.21
C VAL A 337 -14.72 6.30 -10.99
N PHE A 338 -15.35 6.76 -9.91
CA PHE A 338 -15.53 5.98 -8.69
C PHE A 338 -16.27 4.68 -8.98
N SER A 339 -17.26 4.73 -9.88
CA SER A 339 -17.99 3.55 -10.37
C SER A 339 -17.08 2.42 -10.86
N LYS A 340 -15.85 2.71 -11.31
CA LYS A 340 -14.89 1.71 -11.80
C LYS A 340 -13.84 1.27 -10.79
N THR A 341 -13.74 1.90 -9.61
CA THR A 341 -12.57 1.70 -8.71
C THR A 341 -12.91 0.98 -7.42
N GLY A 342 -14.18 0.72 -7.14
CA GLY A 342 -14.65 0.24 -5.84
C GLY A 342 -14.57 1.32 -4.75
N LEU A 343 -14.28 2.59 -5.10
CA LEU A 343 -14.26 3.68 -4.12
C LEU A 343 -15.70 4.06 -3.70
N PRO A 344 -16.00 4.11 -2.39
CA PRO A 344 -17.26 4.64 -1.87
C PRO A 344 -17.46 6.10 -2.29
N ILE A 345 -18.70 6.50 -2.56
CA ILE A 345 -19.06 7.85 -2.99
C ILE A 345 -19.28 8.75 -1.77
N PRO A 346 -18.49 9.83 -1.59
CA PRO A 346 -18.65 10.72 -0.45
C PRO A 346 -19.96 11.51 -0.54
N MET A 347 -20.81 11.32 0.46
CA MET A 347 -22.09 12.01 0.57
C MET A 347 -22.19 12.67 1.94
N SER A 348 -23.14 13.58 2.12
CA SER A 348 -23.42 14.15 3.44
C SER A 348 -23.79 13.02 4.43
N PRO A 349 -23.29 13.03 5.68
CA PRO A 349 -23.60 12.00 6.68
C PRO A 349 -25.09 11.87 7.02
N HIS A 350 -25.90 12.89 6.71
CA HIS A 350 -27.34 12.90 6.93
C HIS A 350 -28.15 12.22 5.82
N VAL A 351 -27.50 11.76 4.75
CA VAL A 351 -28.15 11.02 3.67
C VAL A 351 -27.92 9.54 3.88
N HIS A 352 -29.00 8.76 3.91
CA HIS A 352 -28.96 7.30 4.05
C HIS A 352 -29.40 6.57 2.77
N ASP A 353 -29.80 7.32 1.74
CA ASP A 353 -30.15 6.75 0.44
C ASP A 353 -28.90 6.22 -0.25
N ARG A 354 -28.92 4.94 -0.65
CA ARG A 354 -27.85 4.36 -1.45
C ARG A 354 -27.72 5.12 -2.77
N PRO A 355 -26.55 5.68 -3.12
CA PRO A 355 -26.37 6.36 -4.40
C PRO A 355 -26.52 5.37 -5.56
N ARG A 356 -26.93 5.85 -6.73
CA ARG A 356 -26.86 5.09 -7.97
C ARG A 356 -25.85 5.73 -8.90
N VAL A 357 -24.87 4.96 -9.34
CA VAL A 357 -23.96 5.36 -10.40
C VAL A 357 -23.76 4.15 -11.30
N ASP A 358 -24.36 4.21 -12.48
CA ASP A 358 -24.25 3.18 -13.49
C ASP A 358 -22.83 3.17 -14.09
N PHE A 359 -22.44 2.03 -14.66
CA PHE A 359 -21.12 1.90 -15.28
C PHE A 359 -21.08 2.69 -16.60
N PHE A 360 -19.94 3.32 -16.87
CA PHE A 360 -19.70 4.06 -18.11
C PHE A 360 -18.50 3.45 -18.83
N ASP A 361 -18.71 2.89 -20.03
CA ASP A 361 -17.63 2.28 -20.80
C ASP A 361 -16.50 3.29 -21.07
N VAL A 362 -16.88 4.48 -21.53
CA VAL A 362 -15.96 5.55 -21.90
C VAL A 362 -16.35 6.86 -21.24
N LEU A 363 -15.39 7.52 -20.60
CA LEU A 363 -15.53 8.87 -20.09
C LEU A 363 -14.80 9.85 -21.01
N HIS A 364 -15.56 10.68 -21.72
CA HIS A 364 -15.01 11.77 -22.52
C HIS A 364 -15.00 13.07 -21.73
N VAL A 365 -13.80 13.62 -21.53
CA VAL A 365 -13.63 14.91 -20.86
C VAL A 365 -13.03 15.90 -21.85
N SER A 366 -13.75 17.00 -22.06
CA SER A 366 -13.24 18.19 -22.75
C SER A 366 -13.29 19.36 -21.78
N ILE A 367 -12.13 19.76 -21.29
CA ILE A 367 -11.96 20.91 -20.40
C ILE A 367 -11.14 21.94 -21.17
N GLY A 368 -11.63 23.17 -21.27
CA GLY A 368 -10.82 24.28 -21.80
C GLY A 368 -9.62 24.55 -20.90
N ASP A 369 -8.50 25.02 -21.47
CA ASP A 369 -7.25 25.22 -20.75
C ASP A 369 -7.40 25.97 -19.42
N GLY A 370 -6.66 25.47 -18.42
CA GLY A 370 -6.19 26.23 -17.26
C GLY A 370 -7.24 27.04 -16.53
N GLN A 371 -8.11 26.38 -15.76
CA GLN A 371 -8.61 27.01 -14.55
C GLN A 371 -8.00 26.29 -13.36
N ASP A 372 -6.89 26.84 -12.88
CA ASP A 372 -6.38 26.54 -11.57
C ASP A 372 -7.52 26.70 -10.57
N LEU A 373 -7.84 25.62 -9.87
CA LEU A 373 -8.74 25.63 -8.71
C LEU A 373 -8.23 26.57 -7.60
N GLU A 374 -7.04 27.17 -7.78
CA GLU A 374 -6.39 28.08 -6.85
C GLU A 374 -6.72 29.56 -7.11
N ASN A 375 -7.09 30.01 -8.33
CA ASN A 375 -7.16 31.45 -8.64
C ASN A 375 -8.37 31.95 -9.45
N GLY A 376 -9.36 31.11 -9.76
CA GLY A 376 -10.71 31.59 -10.15
C GLY A 376 -10.83 32.51 -11.38
N GLN A 377 -9.89 32.52 -12.33
CA GLN A 377 -9.99 33.30 -13.57
C GLN A 377 -9.86 32.44 -14.83
N SER A 378 -10.71 32.73 -15.82
CA SER A 378 -10.84 31.99 -17.07
C SER A 378 -10.01 32.62 -18.20
N THR A 379 -9.08 31.88 -18.81
CA THR A 379 -8.41 32.30 -20.06
C THR A 379 -9.06 31.61 -21.27
N SER A 380 -9.52 32.40 -22.23
CA SER A 380 -10.14 31.93 -23.48
C SER A 380 -9.10 31.68 -24.56
N GLN A 381 -8.34 30.58 -24.49
CA GLN A 381 -7.63 30.04 -25.66
C GLN A 381 -7.73 28.51 -25.66
N ARG A 382 -8.16 27.95 -26.80
CA ARG A 382 -8.46 26.53 -27.00
C ARG A 382 -7.17 25.73 -27.16
N ASN A 383 -6.80 24.88 -26.21
CA ASN A 383 -6.10 23.63 -26.51
C ASN A 383 -6.97 22.43 -26.11
N TYR A 384 -7.07 21.48 -27.03
CA TYR A 384 -7.84 20.26 -26.87
C TYR A 384 -6.94 19.22 -26.17
N ARG A 385 -7.23 18.89 -24.91
CA ARG A 385 -6.68 17.68 -24.26
C ARG A 385 -7.81 16.69 -24.05
N HIS A 386 -7.83 15.63 -24.87
CA HIS A 386 -8.65 14.46 -24.62
C HIS A 386 -7.99 13.64 -23.51
N ILE A 387 -8.64 13.54 -22.36
CA ILE A 387 -8.31 12.50 -21.38
C ILE A 387 -9.29 11.37 -21.65
N LEU A 388 -8.80 10.28 -22.25
CA LEU A 388 -9.50 9.01 -22.28
C LEU A 388 -9.11 8.28 -21.00
N VAL A 389 -10.08 8.05 -20.12
CA VAL A 389 -9.96 7.01 -19.10
C VAL A 389 -10.61 5.77 -19.74
N SER A 390 -9.83 5.06 -20.55
CA SER A 390 -10.16 3.72 -21.06
C SER A 390 -9.78 2.70 -20.01
#